data_AF-A0A928J0P1-F1
#
_entry.id   AF-A0A928J0P1-F1
#
_cell.length_a   1.000
_cell.length_b   1.000
_cell.length_c   1.000
_cell.angle_alpha   90.00
_cell.angle_beta   90.00
_cell.angle_gamma   90.00
#
_symmetry.space_group_name_H-M   'P 1'
#
loop_
_entity.id
_entity.type
_entity.pdbx_description
1 polymer ?
#
loop_
_entity_poly.entity_id
_entity_poly.type
_entity_poly.pdbx_seq_one_letter_code
_entity_poly.pdbx_strand_id
1 'polypeptide(L)'
;MKNRKITLAVFTVLLVTSVFFALFTVNAEYSDSDPLVTLSYINETVIPKITEDVKNSIISIIDEKFLNFEKTINDKITTQPEVPEIPEDPEIPEDPEIPEVPVDDKVSAEELKGLKYAVVHLEKGQKLMATGENTESLEVILRSGSVVALSPFADQGIADLTASKELYNNDPLVKNNYCIIPRGNDGRGIYADTSDAYILVRGEYEIVQQ
;
A
#
# COMPACT_ATOMS: atom_id res chain seq x y z
N MET A 1 89.13 22.03 -22.27
CA MET A 1 88.21 20.86 -22.25
C MET A 1 87.53 20.63 -20.90
N LYS A 2 88.15 20.98 -19.76
CA LYS A 2 87.59 20.76 -18.40
C LYS A 2 86.24 21.45 -18.16
N ASN A 3 86.09 22.71 -18.59
CA ASN A 3 84.87 23.50 -18.32
C ASN A 3 83.66 23.04 -19.16
N ARG A 4 83.89 22.56 -20.39
CA ARG A 4 82.82 22.04 -21.28
C ARG A 4 82.19 20.74 -20.74
N LYS A 5 82.97 19.89 -20.06
CA LYS A 5 82.47 18.66 -19.43
C LYS A 5 81.62 18.94 -18.19
N ILE A 6 81.95 19.98 -17.44
CA ILE A 6 81.19 20.41 -16.26
C ILE A 6 79.85 21.02 -16.69
N THR A 7 79.83 21.89 -17.71
CA THR A 7 78.59 22.46 -18.23
C THR A 7 77.63 21.39 -18.75
N LEU A 8 78.16 20.36 -19.44
CA LEU A 8 77.35 19.26 -19.94
C LEU A 8 76.75 18.42 -18.80
N ALA A 9 77.53 18.15 -17.75
CA ALA A 9 77.07 17.39 -16.58
C ALA A 9 75.96 18.13 -15.81
N VAL A 10 76.10 19.44 -15.61
CA VAL A 10 75.08 20.28 -14.94
C VAL A 10 73.79 20.30 -15.77
N PHE A 11 73.89 20.39 -17.09
CA PHE A 11 72.72 20.39 -17.97
C PHE A 11 71.99 19.03 -17.95
N THR A 12 72.73 17.91 -17.94
CA THR A 12 72.12 16.58 -17.82
C THR A 12 71.44 16.36 -16.48
N VAL A 13 72.02 16.83 -15.37
CA VAL A 13 71.38 16.73 -14.05
C VAL A 13 70.11 17.57 -14.01
N LEU A 14 70.14 18.79 -14.54
CA LEU A 14 68.99 19.67 -14.57
C LEU A 14 67.84 19.10 -15.42
N LEU A 15 68.17 18.44 -16.54
CA LEU A 15 67.21 17.76 -17.40
C LEU A 15 66.60 16.54 -16.69
N VAL A 16 67.42 15.72 -16.03
CA VAL A 16 66.93 14.56 -15.27
C VAL A 16 66.04 15.00 -14.10
N THR A 17 66.40 16.06 -13.37
CA THR A 17 65.56 16.60 -12.29
C THR A 17 64.24 17.18 -12.80
N SER A 18 64.24 17.83 -13.96
CA SER A 18 63.02 18.38 -14.56
C SER A 18 62.07 17.27 -15.02
N VAL A 19 62.61 16.17 -15.54
CA VAL A 19 61.81 14.99 -15.94
C VAL A 19 61.25 14.29 -14.70
N PHE A 20 62.01 14.24 -13.60
CA PHE A 20 61.55 13.65 -12.35
C PHE A 20 60.41 14.45 -11.70
N PHE A 21 60.43 15.78 -11.82
CA PHE A 21 59.38 16.66 -11.30
C PHE A 21 58.07 16.54 -12.10
N ALA A 22 58.16 16.26 -13.40
CA ALA A 22 57.00 16.08 -14.27
C ALA A 22 56.24 14.76 -14.01
N LEU A 23 56.83 13.80 -13.29
CA LEU A 23 56.20 12.51 -12.98
C LEU A 23 55.36 12.52 -11.69
N PHE A 24 55.35 13.63 -10.93
CA PHE A 24 54.66 13.75 -9.64
C PHE A 24 53.36 14.58 -9.70
N THR A 25 52.65 14.59 -10.82
CA THR A 25 51.30 15.17 -10.87
C THR A 25 50.26 14.08 -10.62
N VAL A 26 49.92 13.84 -9.36
CA VAL A 26 48.71 13.11 -8.99
C VAL A 26 47.54 14.10 -9.07
N ASN A 27 46.92 14.19 -10.23
CA ASN A 27 45.62 14.85 -10.35
C ASN A 27 44.56 13.82 -10.00
N ALA A 28 44.04 13.88 -8.77
CA ALA A 28 42.75 13.29 -8.47
C ALA A 28 41.70 14.24 -9.08
N GLU A 29 41.08 13.81 -10.18
CA GLU A 29 39.90 14.49 -10.71
C GLU A 29 38.76 14.27 -9.72
N TYR A 30 38.40 15.33 -9.00
CA TYR A 30 37.23 15.35 -8.14
C TYR A 30 36.02 15.70 -9.01
N SER A 31 35.02 14.83 -9.00
CA SER A 31 33.76 15.11 -9.67
C SER A 31 32.93 16.03 -8.78
N ASP A 32 32.58 17.23 -9.24
CA ASP A 32 31.70 18.16 -8.50
C ASP A 32 30.33 17.52 -8.16
N SER A 33 29.95 16.46 -8.88
CA SER A 33 28.74 15.67 -8.67
C SER A 33 28.85 14.58 -7.59
N ASP A 34 30.04 14.25 -7.08
CA ASP A 34 30.23 13.26 -6.01
C ASP A 34 31.27 13.73 -4.99
N PRO A 35 30.88 14.62 -4.06
CA PRO A 35 31.79 15.11 -3.04
C PRO A 35 32.16 13.97 -2.09
N LEU A 36 33.43 13.95 -1.66
CA LEU A 36 33.90 12.97 -0.69
C LEU A 36 33.21 13.19 0.67
N VAL A 37 32.30 12.29 1.05
CA VAL A 37 31.63 12.31 2.36
C VAL A 37 32.23 11.23 3.26
N THR A 38 32.60 11.59 4.49
CA THR A 38 33.12 10.64 5.49
C THR A 38 32.01 10.08 6.36
N LEU A 39 32.23 8.87 6.90
CA LEU A 39 31.32 8.26 7.87
C LEU A 39 31.11 9.15 9.11
N SER A 40 32.13 9.90 9.54
CA SER A 40 32.00 10.87 10.62
C SER A 40 31.07 12.02 10.28
N TYR A 41 31.11 12.58 9.06
CA TYR A 41 30.19 13.63 8.62
C TYR A 41 28.73 13.13 8.59
N ILE A 42 28.52 11.89 8.15
CA ILE A 42 27.19 11.26 8.19
C ILE A 42 26.70 11.13 9.63
N ASN A 43 27.52 10.56 10.52
CA ASN A 43 27.10 10.26 11.89
C ASN A 43 27.00 11.49 12.80
N GLU A 44 27.88 12.47 12.63
CA GLU A 44 27.99 13.63 13.52
C GLU A 44 27.20 14.85 13.02
N THR A 45 26.93 14.95 11.71
CA THR A 45 26.26 16.12 11.12
C THR A 45 24.95 15.77 10.44
N VAL A 46 24.94 14.80 9.53
CA VAL A 46 23.77 14.51 8.68
C VAL A 46 22.67 13.81 9.47
N ILE A 47 22.98 12.75 10.21
CA ILE A 47 22.00 11.98 10.98
C ILE A 47 21.31 12.83 12.05
N PRO A 48 22.01 13.63 12.87
CA PRO A 48 21.37 14.49 13.87
C PRO A 48 20.43 15.52 13.23
N LYS A 49 20.86 16.15 12.14
CA LYS A 49 20.05 17.16 11.42
C LYS A 49 18.77 16.55 10.84
N ILE A 50 18.88 15.41 10.15
CA ILE A 50 17.70 14.70 9.62
C ILE A 50 16.78 14.28 10.76
N THR A 51 17.32 13.81 11.88
CA THR A 51 16.50 13.41 13.04
C THR A 51 15.75 14.59 13.63
N GLU A 52 16.37 15.77 13.71
CA GLU A 52 15.74 17.00 14.17
C GLU A 52 14.65 17.48 13.20
N ASP A 53 14.96 17.51 11.90
CA ASP A 53 14.00 17.90 10.85
C ASP A 53 12.77 16.97 10.84
N VAL A 54 12.99 15.65 10.99
CA VAL A 54 11.91 14.65 11.07
C VAL A 54 11.10 14.82 12.36
N LYS A 55 11.74 15.02 13.51
CA LYS A 55 11.03 15.28 14.78
C LYS A 55 10.14 16.51 14.68
N ASN A 56 10.66 17.62 14.15
CA ASN A 56 9.92 18.86 13.99
C ASN A 56 8.74 18.69 13.02
N SER A 57 8.94 17.96 11.92
CA SER A 57 7.88 17.64 10.96
C SER A 57 6.76 16.81 11.61
N ILE A 58 7.12 15.77 12.37
CA ILE A 58 6.15 14.92 13.08
C ILE A 58 5.36 15.74 14.11
N ILE A 59 6.03 16.58 14.90
CA ILE A 59 5.37 17.44 15.90
C ILE A 59 4.34 18.35 15.22
N SER A 60 4.71 19.00 14.10
CA SER A 60 3.78 19.87 13.38
C SER A 60 2.53 19.15 12.85
N ILE A 61 2.68 17.93 12.34
CA ILE A 61 1.56 17.12 11.84
C ILE A 61 0.65 16.69 12.99
N ILE A 62 1.25 16.35 14.14
CA ILE A 62 0.51 15.98 15.34
C ILE A 62 -0.31 17.17 15.84
N ASP A 63 0.31 18.35 15.97
CA ASP A 63 -0.37 19.57 16.42
C ASP A 63 -1.51 19.96 15.49
N GLU A 64 -1.30 19.90 14.17
CA GLU A 64 -2.35 20.17 13.17
C GLU A 64 -3.53 19.20 13.31
N LYS A 65 -3.25 17.90 13.48
CA LYS A 65 -4.29 16.87 13.66
C LYS A 65 -5.05 17.07 14.97
N PHE A 66 -4.38 17.42 16.07
CA PHE A 66 -5.03 17.69 17.35
C PHE A 66 -5.92 18.94 17.27
N LEU A 67 -5.44 20.04 16.66
CA LEU A 67 -6.23 21.25 16.44
C LEU A 67 -7.50 20.98 15.60
N ASN A 68 -7.37 20.21 14.52
CA ASN A 68 -8.50 19.83 13.68
C ASN A 68 -9.51 18.92 14.41
N PHE A 69 -9.02 18.04 15.30
CA PHE A 69 -9.85 17.19 16.13
C PHE A 69 -10.64 18.01 17.16
N GLU A 70 -9.99 18.91 17.91
CA GLU A 70 -10.68 19.80 18.86
C GLU A 70 -11.74 20.67 18.19
N LYS A 71 -11.42 21.20 17.00
CA LYS A 71 -12.39 21.96 16.19
C LYS A 71 -13.62 21.11 15.83
N THR A 72 -13.39 19.88 15.37
CA THR A 72 -14.47 18.95 15.01
C THR A 72 -15.34 18.57 16.20
N ILE A 73 -14.77 18.42 17.40
CA ILE A 73 -15.48 18.15 18.64
C ILE A 73 -16.35 19.36 19.04
N ASN A 74 -15.77 20.56 19.03
CA ASN A 74 -16.47 21.78 19.43
C ASN A 74 -17.61 22.15 18.48
N ASP A 75 -17.43 21.94 17.18
CA ASP A 75 -18.48 22.13 16.17
C ASP A 75 -19.66 21.15 16.37
N LYS A 76 -19.39 19.91 16.81
CA LYS A 76 -20.44 18.91 17.10
C LYS A 76 -21.17 19.14 18.43
N ILE A 77 -20.55 19.82 19.41
CA ILE A 77 -21.15 20.08 20.73
C ILE A 77 -21.95 21.40 20.73
N THR A 78 -21.63 22.35 19.86
CA THR A 78 -22.31 23.67 19.78
C THR A 78 -23.69 23.62 19.13
N THR A 79 -24.05 22.55 18.41
CA THR A 79 -25.43 22.27 18.01
C THR A 79 -26.13 21.41 19.06
N GLN A 80 -26.34 21.97 20.25
CA GLN A 80 -27.39 21.47 21.14
C GLN A 80 -28.75 21.86 20.52
N PRO A 81 -29.72 20.93 20.38
CA PRO A 81 -31.08 21.31 20.02
C PRO A 81 -31.60 22.29 21.08
N GLU A 82 -32.27 23.37 20.67
CA GLU A 82 -32.98 24.26 21.59
C GLU A 82 -33.86 23.40 22.50
N VAL A 83 -33.61 23.46 23.81
CA VAL A 83 -34.44 22.79 24.81
C VAL A 83 -35.83 23.41 24.72
N PRO A 84 -36.87 22.66 24.30
CA PRO A 84 -38.22 23.22 24.25
C PRO A 84 -38.64 23.62 25.66
N GLU A 85 -39.19 24.82 25.81
CA GLU A 85 -39.73 25.30 27.09
C GLU A 85 -40.81 24.31 27.58
N ILE A 86 -40.55 23.68 28.73
CA ILE A 86 -41.46 22.73 29.36
C ILE A 86 -42.59 23.54 30.00
N PRO A 87 -43.88 23.35 29.64
CA PRO A 87 -44.99 24.01 30.34
C PRO A 87 -45.02 23.58 31.82
N GLU A 88 -45.27 24.54 32.72
CA GLU A 88 -45.13 24.39 34.19
C GLU A 88 -46.11 23.40 34.87
N ASP A 89 -46.89 22.62 34.12
CA ASP A 89 -47.75 21.59 34.70
C ASP A 89 -47.93 20.42 33.73
N PRO A 90 -47.05 19.40 33.75
CA PRO A 90 -47.26 18.19 32.98
C PRO A 90 -48.24 17.28 33.75
N GLU A 91 -49.41 17.01 33.16
CA GLU A 91 -50.22 15.84 33.58
C GLU A 91 -49.34 14.60 33.44
N ILE A 92 -48.84 14.07 34.56
CA ILE A 92 -48.02 12.86 34.61
C ILE A 92 -48.94 11.67 34.24
N PRO A 93 -48.76 11.01 33.09
CA PRO A 93 -49.41 9.73 32.85
C PRO A 93 -48.79 8.71 33.81
N GLU A 94 -49.61 7.92 34.50
CA GLU A 94 -49.14 6.97 35.53
C GLU A 94 -48.29 5.79 35.00
N ASP A 95 -47.93 5.77 33.72
CA ASP A 95 -46.97 4.82 33.18
C ASP A 95 -46.29 5.41 31.93
N PRO A 96 -45.03 5.87 31.99
CA PRO A 96 -44.34 6.31 30.80
C PRO A 96 -44.03 5.07 29.95
N GLU A 97 -44.76 4.87 28.85
CA GLU A 97 -44.32 3.96 27.79
C GLU A 97 -42.95 4.42 27.30
N ILE A 98 -41.91 3.72 27.78
CA ILE A 98 -40.55 3.87 27.28
C ILE A 98 -40.63 3.57 25.77
N PRO A 99 -40.30 4.52 24.88
CA PRO A 99 -40.12 4.16 23.48
C PRO A 99 -38.96 3.18 23.45
N GLU A 100 -39.25 1.91 23.14
CA GLU A 100 -38.21 0.94 22.84
C GLU A 100 -37.42 1.51 21.66
N VAL A 101 -36.22 2.05 21.94
CA VAL A 101 -35.22 2.26 20.90
C VAL A 101 -35.01 0.86 20.31
N PRO A 102 -35.30 0.61 19.02
CA PRO A 102 -34.99 -0.68 18.43
C PRO A 102 -33.47 -0.77 18.40
N VAL A 103 -32.89 -1.38 19.42
CA VAL A 103 -31.52 -1.85 19.37
C VAL A 103 -31.59 -3.11 18.53
N ASP A 104 -31.54 -2.94 17.21
CA ASP A 104 -31.39 -4.03 16.28
C ASP A 104 -29.94 -4.53 16.34
N ASP A 105 -29.57 -5.16 17.47
CA ASP A 105 -28.28 -5.82 17.69
C ASP A 105 -28.11 -7.09 16.82
N LYS A 106 -29.02 -7.31 15.87
CA LYS A 106 -28.98 -8.43 14.94
C LYS A 106 -28.76 -7.88 13.53
N VAL A 107 -27.51 -7.59 13.22
CA VAL A 107 -27.07 -7.63 11.81
C VAL A 107 -27.53 -8.99 11.27
N SER A 108 -28.41 -8.95 10.28
CA SER A 108 -29.09 -10.11 9.73
C SER A 108 -28.06 -11.10 9.16
N ALA A 109 -28.38 -12.39 9.15
CA ALA A 109 -27.47 -13.40 8.59
C ALA A 109 -27.19 -13.14 7.09
N GLU A 110 -28.13 -12.47 6.42
CA GLU A 110 -28.01 -11.94 5.07
C GLU A 110 -26.96 -10.83 4.96
N GLU A 111 -26.89 -9.88 5.88
CA GLU A 111 -25.86 -8.81 5.89
C GLU A 111 -24.45 -9.33 6.24
N LEU A 112 -24.35 -10.49 6.91
CA LEU A 112 -23.08 -11.17 7.16
C LEU A 112 -22.59 -12.01 5.97
N LYS A 113 -23.39 -12.14 4.92
CA LYS A 113 -23.06 -12.90 3.72
C LYS A 113 -22.03 -12.09 2.92
N GLY A 114 -20.80 -12.60 2.83
CA GLY A 114 -19.68 -11.91 2.20
C GLY A 114 -18.63 -11.35 3.18
N LEU A 115 -18.95 -11.18 4.46
CA LEU A 115 -17.99 -10.70 5.48
C LEU A 115 -17.05 -11.79 6.03
N LYS A 116 -17.42 -13.06 5.87
CA LYS A 116 -16.63 -14.23 6.30
C LYS A 116 -16.19 -15.07 5.10
N TYR A 117 -15.08 -15.79 5.25
CA TYR A 117 -14.74 -16.82 4.28
C TYR A 117 -15.76 -17.96 4.31
N ALA A 118 -16.24 -18.34 3.13
CA ALA A 118 -17.04 -19.52 2.90
C ALA A 118 -16.32 -20.48 1.96
N VAL A 119 -16.56 -21.78 2.12
CA VAL A 119 -16.10 -22.78 1.15
C VAL A 119 -17.15 -22.90 0.06
N VAL A 120 -16.74 -22.69 -1.18
CA VAL A 120 -17.54 -22.92 -2.38
C VAL A 120 -17.01 -24.13 -3.12
N HIS A 121 -17.93 -25.01 -3.52
CA HIS A 121 -17.67 -26.11 -4.43
C HIS A 121 -18.15 -25.69 -5.83
N LEU A 122 -17.24 -25.70 -6.80
CA LEU A 122 -17.57 -25.55 -8.22
C LEU A 122 -17.41 -26.90 -8.90
N GLU A 123 -18.47 -27.37 -9.54
CA GLU A 123 -18.40 -28.49 -10.47
C GLU A 123 -17.71 -28.04 -11.76
N LYS A 124 -17.07 -28.99 -12.45
CA LYS A 124 -16.50 -28.73 -13.77
C LYS A 124 -17.53 -28.07 -14.69
N GLY A 125 -17.14 -26.98 -15.34
CA GLY A 125 -18.00 -26.19 -16.24
C GLY A 125 -18.72 -25.04 -15.56
N GLN A 126 -18.67 -24.91 -14.23
CA GLN A 126 -19.24 -23.77 -13.53
C GLN A 126 -18.29 -22.58 -13.48
N LYS A 127 -18.87 -21.39 -13.47
CA LYS A 127 -18.15 -20.14 -13.22
C LYS A 127 -18.60 -19.55 -11.89
N LEU A 128 -17.68 -18.92 -11.21
CA LEU A 128 -17.96 -18.07 -10.06
C LEU A 128 -17.62 -16.63 -10.47
N MET A 129 -18.64 -15.79 -10.54
CA MET A 129 -18.55 -14.41 -10.99
C MET A 129 -18.58 -13.48 -9.79
N ALA A 130 -17.73 -12.45 -9.79
CA ALA A 130 -17.81 -11.41 -8.77
C ALA A 130 -19.07 -10.56 -8.98
N THR A 131 -19.88 -10.44 -7.94
CA THR A 131 -21.07 -9.57 -7.91
C THR A 131 -20.86 -8.45 -6.91
N GLY A 132 -21.90 -7.66 -6.64
CA GLY A 132 -21.83 -6.50 -5.75
C GLY A 132 -21.54 -5.19 -6.48
N GLU A 133 -21.36 -4.11 -5.73
CA GLU A 133 -21.05 -2.82 -6.34
C GLU A 133 -19.66 -2.81 -6.99
N ASN A 134 -19.44 -1.91 -7.95
CA ASN A 134 -18.13 -1.77 -8.63
C ASN A 134 -16.99 -1.30 -7.69
N THR A 135 -17.33 -0.98 -6.44
CA THR A 135 -16.45 -0.59 -5.33
C THR A 135 -16.09 -1.76 -4.42
N GLU A 136 -16.78 -2.89 -4.55
CA GLU A 136 -16.58 -4.10 -3.76
C GLU A 136 -15.66 -5.07 -4.50
N SER A 137 -14.91 -5.87 -3.75
CA SER A 137 -14.00 -6.87 -4.29
C SER A 137 -14.37 -8.26 -3.82
N LEU A 138 -14.02 -9.27 -4.61
CA LEU A 138 -14.17 -10.67 -4.22
C LEU A 138 -12.78 -11.29 -4.00
N GLU A 139 -12.57 -11.86 -2.83
CA GLU A 139 -11.35 -12.58 -2.49
C GLU A 139 -11.53 -14.06 -2.71
N VAL A 140 -10.55 -14.71 -3.36
CA VAL A 140 -10.61 -16.12 -3.71
C VAL A 140 -9.28 -16.82 -3.42
N ILE A 141 -9.36 -18.01 -2.82
CA ILE A 141 -8.22 -18.90 -2.58
C ILE A 141 -8.58 -20.30 -3.05
N LEU A 142 -7.91 -20.78 -4.11
CA LEU A 142 -8.10 -22.14 -4.60
C LEU A 142 -7.53 -23.16 -3.58
N ARG A 143 -8.36 -24.06 -3.06
CA ARG A 143 -7.96 -25.09 -2.09
C ARG A 143 -7.67 -26.44 -2.75
N SER A 144 -8.50 -26.82 -3.72
CA SER A 144 -8.33 -28.05 -4.52
C SER A 144 -9.00 -27.91 -5.88
N GLY A 145 -8.70 -28.83 -6.79
CA GLY A 145 -9.14 -28.74 -8.19
C GLY A 145 -8.25 -27.84 -9.05
N SER A 146 -8.82 -27.36 -10.15
CA SER A 146 -8.20 -26.47 -11.12
C SER A 146 -9.24 -25.47 -11.62
N VAL A 147 -8.91 -24.19 -11.56
CA VAL A 147 -9.72 -23.11 -12.11
C VAL A 147 -8.82 -22.14 -12.88
N VAL A 148 -9.40 -21.42 -13.82
CA VAL A 148 -8.75 -20.33 -14.58
C VAL A 148 -9.43 -19.00 -14.28
N ALA A 149 -8.69 -17.91 -14.41
CA ALA A 149 -9.19 -16.56 -14.29
C ALA A 149 -10.09 -16.21 -15.50
N LEU A 150 -11.18 -15.51 -15.24
CA LEU A 150 -12.03 -14.89 -16.24
C LEU A 150 -11.81 -13.38 -16.17
N SER A 151 -11.46 -12.77 -17.30
CA SER A 151 -11.40 -11.31 -17.42
C SER A 151 -11.86 -10.89 -18.81
N PRO A 152 -12.82 -9.94 -18.94
CA PRO A 152 -13.20 -9.39 -20.24
C PRO A 152 -12.22 -8.32 -20.75
N PHE A 153 -11.20 -7.96 -19.96
CA PHE A 153 -10.28 -6.87 -20.26
C PHE A 153 -8.94 -7.40 -20.81
N ALA A 154 -8.34 -6.64 -21.73
CA ALA A 154 -7.08 -7.03 -22.37
C ALA A 154 -5.85 -6.79 -21.47
N ASP A 155 -5.90 -5.76 -20.62
CA ASP A 155 -4.79 -5.23 -19.84
C ASP A 155 -5.04 -5.23 -18.32
N GLN A 156 -6.14 -5.85 -17.88
CA GLN A 156 -6.52 -5.92 -16.47
C GLN A 156 -7.05 -7.32 -16.14
N GLY A 157 -6.82 -7.76 -14.90
CA GLY A 157 -7.11 -9.13 -14.50
C GLY A 157 -7.49 -9.28 -13.03
N ILE A 158 -7.15 -10.46 -12.49
CA ILE A 158 -7.29 -10.79 -11.08
C ILE A 158 -5.92 -10.68 -10.42
N ALA A 159 -5.83 -9.94 -9.31
CA ALA A 159 -4.57 -9.72 -8.63
C ALA A 159 -4.22 -10.93 -7.75
N ASP A 160 -3.14 -11.63 -8.06
CA ASP A 160 -2.54 -12.65 -7.18
C ASP A 160 -1.51 -11.98 -6.27
N LEU A 161 -1.90 -11.76 -5.01
CA LEU A 161 -1.05 -11.09 -4.02
C LEU A 161 0.07 -12.00 -3.50
N THR A 162 -0.08 -13.31 -3.62
CA THR A 162 0.95 -14.26 -3.18
C THR A 162 2.08 -14.35 -4.20
N ALA A 163 1.74 -14.37 -5.49
CA ALA A 163 2.71 -14.39 -6.59
C ALA A 163 3.15 -12.99 -7.04
N SER A 164 2.51 -11.92 -6.54
CA SER A 164 2.71 -10.54 -7.03
C SER A 164 2.52 -10.43 -8.55
N LYS A 165 1.47 -11.06 -9.07
CA LYS A 165 1.19 -11.17 -10.51
C LYS A 165 -0.28 -10.80 -10.80
N GLU A 166 -0.53 -10.19 -11.95
CA GLU A 166 -1.87 -10.05 -12.53
C GLU A 166 -2.22 -11.31 -13.35
N LEU A 167 -3.37 -11.93 -13.06
CA LEU A 167 -3.90 -13.09 -13.79
C LEU A 167 -4.87 -12.62 -14.87
N TYR A 168 -4.49 -12.79 -16.13
CA TYR A 168 -5.33 -12.43 -17.28
C TYR A 168 -6.33 -13.53 -17.62
N ASN A 169 -7.19 -13.28 -18.60
CA ASN A 169 -8.18 -14.27 -19.03
C ASN A 169 -7.52 -15.61 -19.41
N ASN A 170 -8.06 -16.71 -18.87
CA ASN A 170 -7.56 -18.07 -18.96
C ASN A 170 -6.25 -18.36 -18.22
N ASP A 171 -5.66 -17.41 -17.49
CA ASP A 171 -4.52 -17.73 -16.63
C ASP A 171 -4.95 -18.68 -15.50
N PRO A 172 -4.19 -19.74 -15.21
CA PRO A 172 -4.54 -20.68 -14.15
C PRO A 172 -4.34 -20.05 -12.77
N LEU A 173 -5.28 -20.31 -11.86
CA LEU A 173 -5.08 -19.98 -10.44
C LEU A 173 -4.20 -21.04 -9.78
N VAL A 174 -3.23 -20.58 -9.00
CA VAL A 174 -2.34 -21.46 -8.22
C VAL A 174 -3.00 -21.78 -6.88
N LYS A 175 -2.93 -23.05 -6.46
CA LYS A 175 -3.48 -23.49 -5.17
C LYS A 175 -2.83 -22.73 -4.02
N ASN A 176 -3.65 -22.37 -3.03
CA ASN A 176 -3.28 -21.62 -1.83
C ASN A 176 -2.83 -20.17 -2.06
N ASN A 177 -2.82 -19.67 -3.29
CA ASN A 177 -2.54 -18.26 -3.54
C ASN A 177 -3.76 -17.40 -3.21
N TYR A 178 -3.48 -16.25 -2.62
CA TYR A 178 -4.48 -15.24 -2.26
C TYR A 178 -4.74 -14.31 -3.44
N CYS A 179 -5.90 -14.47 -4.07
CA CYS A 179 -6.29 -13.71 -5.25
C CYS A 179 -7.44 -12.75 -4.93
N ILE A 180 -7.39 -11.54 -5.49
CA ILE A 180 -8.45 -10.53 -5.38
C ILE A 180 -9.00 -10.23 -6.77
N ILE A 181 -10.30 -10.42 -6.94
CA ILE A 181 -11.07 -9.87 -8.05
C ILE A 181 -11.41 -8.42 -7.69
N PRO A 182 -10.83 -7.42 -8.37
CA PRO A 182 -10.83 -6.05 -7.85
C PRO A 182 -12.20 -5.36 -7.78
N ARG A 183 -13.15 -5.79 -8.61
CA ARG A 183 -14.48 -5.17 -8.71
C ARG A 183 -15.58 -6.22 -8.85
N GLY A 184 -16.72 -5.96 -8.23
CA GLY A 184 -17.97 -6.66 -8.50
C GLY A 184 -18.59 -6.23 -9.83
N ASN A 185 -19.40 -7.11 -10.43
CA ASN A 185 -20.25 -6.83 -11.61
C ASN A 185 -19.52 -6.30 -12.87
N ASP A 186 -18.20 -6.46 -12.97
CA ASP A 186 -17.39 -6.03 -14.12
C ASP A 186 -17.08 -7.17 -15.12
N GLY A 187 -17.59 -8.37 -14.85
CA GLY A 187 -17.41 -9.57 -15.66
C GLY A 187 -16.18 -10.41 -15.31
N ARG A 188 -15.42 -10.07 -14.26
CA ARG A 188 -14.36 -10.93 -13.75
C ARG A 188 -14.89 -12.06 -12.87
N GLY A 189 -14.15 -13.17 -12.85
CA GLY A 189 -14.56 -14.38 -12.14
C GLY A 189 -13.52 -15.49 -12.26
N ILE A 190 -13.89 -16.69 -11.86
CA ILE A 190 -13.09 -17.90 -12.06
C ILE A 190 -13.93 -19.00 -12.71
N TYR A 191 -13.29 -19.86 -13.49
CA TYR A 191 -13.95 -20.94 -14.21
C TYR A 191 -13.31 -22.30 -13.90
N ALA A 192 -14.12 -23.28 -13.50
CA ALA A 192 -13.68 -24.64 -13.27
C ALA A 192 -13.57 -25.41 -14.60
N ASP A 193 -12.44 -25.25 -15.29
CA ASP A 193 -12.24 -25.75 -16.66
C ASP A 193 -12.08 -27.28 -16.73
N THR A 194 -11.14 -27.84 -15.94
CA THR A 194 -10.70 -29.22 -16.15
C THR A 194 -11.27 -30.23 -15.15
N SER A 195 -11.58 -29.79 -13.92
CA SER A 195 -12.11 -30.61 -12.84
C SER A 195 -12.98 -29.78 -11.89
N ASP A 196 -13.70 -30.46 -11.01
CA ASP A 196 -14.31 -29.83 -9.84
C ASP A 196 -13.25 -29.13 -8.98
N ALA A 197 -13.65 -28.09 -8.25
CA ALA A 197 -12.78 -27.27 -7.43
C ALA A 197 -13.44 -26.83 -6.13
N TYR A 198 -12.62 -26.71 -5.08
CA TYR A 198 -13.04 -26.09 -3.83
C TYR A 198 -12.27 -24.79 -3.63
N ILE A 199 -13.00 -23.70 -3.40
CA ILE A 199 -12.47 -22.35 -3.28
C ILE A 199 -12.92 -21.77 -1.94
N LEU A 200 -12.00 -21.12 -1.21
CA LEU A 200 -12.39 -20.21 -0.13
C LEU A 200 -12.69 -18.85 -0.74
N VAL A 201 -13.87 -18.31 -0.44
CA VAL A 201 -14.30 -17.02 -0.98
C VAL A 201 -14.76 -16.09 0.13
N ARG A 202 -14.47 -14.80 0.00
CA ARG A 202 -15.01 -13.73 0.86
C ARG A 202 -15.38 -12.55 -0.02
N GLY A 203 -16.61 -12.08 0.11
CA GLY A 203 -17.25 -11.11 -0.77
C GLY A 203 -18.47 -11.69 -1.49
N GLU A 204 -19.13 -10.87 -2.29
CA GLU A 204 -20.31 -11.26 -3.06
C GLU A 204 -19.94 -11.97 -4.36
N TYR A 205 -20.66 -13.05 -4.65
CA TYR A 205 -20.48 -13.82 -5.87
C TYR A 205 -21.77 -14.50 -6.31
N GLU A 206 -21.80 -14.87 -7.59
CA GLU A 206 -22.81 -15.73 -8.18
C GLU A 206 -22.15 -16.93 -8.86
N ILE A 207 -22.77 -18.10 -8.75
CA ILE A 207 -22.38 -19.29 -9.51
C ILE A 207 -23.29 -19.40 -10.72
N VAL A 208 -22.69 -19.38 -11.91
CA VAL A 208 -23.43 -19.53 -13.17
C VAL A 208 -23.02 -20.83 -13.88
N GLN A 209 -24.03 -21.51 -14.44
CA GLN A 209 -23.82 -22.64 -15.34
C GLN A 209 -23.52 -22.14 -16.76
N GLN A 210 -22.77 -22.94 -17.51
CA GLN A 210 -22.41 -22.67 -18.90
C GLN A 210 -23.61 -22.81 -19.84
#